data_AF-A0A672SX12-F1
#
_entry.id   AF-A0A672SX12-F1
#
_cell.length_a   1.000
_cell.length_b   1.000
_cell.length_c   1.000
_cell.angle_alpha   90.00
_cell.angle_beta   90.00
_cell.angle_gamma   90.00
#
_symmetry.space_group_name_H-M   'P 1'
#
loop_
_entity.id
_entity.type
_entity.pdbx_description
1 polymer ?
#
loop_
_entity_poly.entity_id
_entity_poly.type
_entity_poly.pdbx_seq_one_letter_code
_entity_poly.pdbx_strand_id
1 'polypeptide(L)'
;IKMTQMVQTNGIQPLSKTWELSLYELQRTSQEAITDGLEIAVSPRSLHSELMCPICLDMLKNTMTTKECLHRFCADCIITALRSGNKECPTCRKKLVSKRSLRPDPNFDALISKIYPSRDEYEAHQERVLARISKHNNQQALSHSIEEGLKIQAMNRLQRGKKHQIENGSGAEDNGDSSHCSNASVSCKKLSFDFLGIRLSSCCCLEEKKMYTAFFVWKINKKCMQMLVTLCVI
;
A
#
# COMPACT_ATOMS: atom_id res chain seq x y z
N ILE A 1 37.60 -12.40 -35.85
CA ILE A 1 36.28 -12.07 -35.24
C ILE A 1 36.30 -12.55 -33.79
N LYS A 2 36.63 -11.68 -32.84
CA LYS A 2 36.36 -11.92 -31.41
C LYS A 2 35.28 -10.93 -31.01
N MET A 3 34.03 -11.40 -30.98
CA MET A 3 32.92 -10.64 -30.43
C MET A 3 33.06 -10.66 -28.91
N THR A 4 33.60 -9.58 -28.36
CA THR A 4 33.46 -9.30 -26.94
C THR A 4 32.01 -8.91 -26.71
N GLN A 5 31.26 -9.78 -26.02
CA GLN A 5 29.88 -9.51 -25.65
C GLN A 5 29.83 -8.23 -24.81
N MET A 6 29.20 -7.19 -25.35
CA MET A 6 28.81 -6.02 -24.60
C MET A 6 27.63 -6.42 -23.72
N VAL A 7 27.91 -6.76 -22.45
CA VAL A 7 26.86 -6.89 -21.44
C VAL A 7 26.23 -5.50 -21.31
N GLN A 8 24.95 -5.42 -21.68
CA GLN A 8 24.14 -4.22 -21.51
C GLN A 8 24.02 -3.92 -20.02
N THR A 9 24.90 -3.05 -19.50
CA THR A 9 24.77 -2.52 -18.15
C THR A 9 23.72 -1.43 -18.20
N ASN A 10 22.57 -1.68 -17.57
CA ASN A 10 21.52 -0.70 -17.34
C ASN A 10 22.11 0.54 -16.64
N GLY A 11 22.50 1.58 -17.40
CA GLY A 11 22.80 2.94 -16.91
C GLY A 11 23.94 3.11 -15.89
N ILE A 12 24.66 2.06 -15.50
CA ILE A 12 25.76 2.15 -14.53
C ILE A 12 27.02 2.61 -15.26
N GLN A 13 27.48 3.82 -14.93
CA GLN A 13 28.72 4.38 -15.43
C GLN A 13 29.93 3.54 -14.98
N PRO A 14 31.03 3.51 -15.76
CA PRO A 14 32.28 2.90 -15.32
C PRO A 14 32.74 3.46 -13.96
N LEU A 15 33.40 2.63 -13.15
CA LEU A 15 33.88 3.04 -11.83
C LEU A 15 34.82 4.26 -11.92
N SER A 16 35.69 4.28 -12.94
CA SER A 16 36.59 5.41 -13.21
C SER A 16 35.85 6.72 -13.43
N LYS A 17 34.71 6.67 -14.13
CA LYS A 17 33.89 7.84 -14.43
C LYS A 17 33.02 8.29 -13.25
N THR A 18 32.64 7.37 -12.37
CA THR A 18 31.82 7.68 -11.18
C THR A 18 32.59 8.53 -10.16
N TRP A 19 33.91 8.35 -10.08
CA TRP A 19 34.79 9.04 -9.14
C TRP A 19 35.73 10.05 -9.82
N GLU A 20 35.49 10.35 -11.09
CA GLU A 20 36.23 11.38 -11.82
C GLU A 20 35.81 12.75 -11.29
N LEU A 21 36.77 13.50 -10.76
CA LEU A 21 36.53 14.83 -10.22
C LEU A 21 36.35 15.84 -11.36
N SER A 22 35.29 16.65 -11.28
CA SER A 22 35.11 17.80 -12.14
C SER A 22 36.18 18.87 -11.86
N LEU A 23 36.39 19.78 -12.83
CA LEU A 23 37.28 20.93 -12.65
C LEU A 23 36.90 21.78 -11.42
N TYR A 24 35.61 21.86 -11.09
CA TYR A 24 35.13 22.52 -9.87
C TYR A 24 35.54 21.73 -8.61
N GLU A 25 35.34 20.41 -8.57
CA GLU A 25 35.67 19.59 -7.39
C GLU A 25 37.17 19.56 -7.08
N LEU A 26 38.03 19.69 -8.10
CA LEU A 26 39.48 19.78 -7.93
C LEU A 26 39.94 21.03 -7.15
N GLN A 27 39.16 22.11 -7.20
CA GLN A 27 39.51 23.40 -6.60
C GLN A 27 38.53 23.88 -5.51
N ARG A 28 37.53 23.06 -5.15
CA ARG A 28 36.50 23.49 -4.19
C ARG A 28 37.11 23.73 -2.80
N THR A 29 36.70 24.80 -2.15
CA THR A 29 37.05 25.10 -0.76
C THR A 29 36.05 24.49 0.21
N SER A 30 36.47 24.30 1.48
CA SER A 30 35.58 23.85 2.55
C SER A 30 34.41 24.82 2.72
N GLN A 31 33.24 24.27 3.05
CA GLN A 31 32.11 25.06 3.50
C GLN A 31 32.22 25.19 5.02
N GLU A 32 32.33 26.41 5.50
CA GLU A 32 32.42 26.69 6.94
C GLU A 32 31.11 26.35 7.63
N ALA A 33 31.21 25.78 8.83
CA ALA A 33 30.04 25.44 9.62
C ALA A 33 29.39 26.71 10.20
N ILE A 34 28.06 26.76 10.16
CA ILE A 34 27.26 27.79 10.83
C ILE A 34 27.40 27.57 12.34
N THR A 35 27.92 28.56 13.06
CA THR A 35 28.22 28.49 14.50
C THR A 35 27.46 29.53 15.32
N ASP A 36 26.94 30.56 14.66
CA ASP A 36 25.89 31.40 15.19
C ASP A 36 24.66 30.52 15.44
N GLY A 37 23.98 30.72 16.58
CA GLY A 37 22.84 29.92 17.05
C GLY A 37 21.58 30.07 16.20
N LEU A 38 21.73 29.98 14.88
CA LEU A 38 20.69 30.08 13.88
C LEU A 38 19.70 28.93 14.06
N GLU A 39 18.45 29.29 14.31
CA GLU A 39 17.36 28.33 14.38
C GLU A 39 16.83 28.01 12.99
N ILE A 40 16.77 26.72 12.66
CA ILE A 40 16.23 26.23 11.39
C ILE A 40 14.84 25.64 11.65
N ALA A 41 13.80 26.32 11.18
CA ALA A 41 12.46 25.79 11.19
C ALA A 41 12.28 24.80 10.02
N VAL A 42 12.20 23.50 10.34
CA VAL A 42 11.97 22.45 9.33
C VAL A 42 10.56 21.89 9.48
N SER A 43 9.80 21.89 8.39
CA SER A 43 8.50 21.23 8.36
C SER A 43 8.68 19.71 8.46
N PRO A 44 7.96 19.00 9.35
CA PRO A 44 8.06 17.55 9.47
C PRO A 44 7.77 16.79 8.17
N ARG A 45 6.97 17.37 7.27
CA ARG A 45 6.65 16.76 5.97
C ARG A 45 7.82 16.81 4.99
N SER A 46 8.73 17.77 5.15
CA SER A 46 9.84 17.99 4.23
C SER A 46 10.96 16.96 4.36
N LEU A 47 11.08 16.30 5.51
CA LEU A 47 12.10 15.27 5.78
C LEU A 47 11.53 13.85 5.81
N HIS A 48 10.24 13.72 5.48
CA HIS A 48 9.52 12.46 5.64
C HIS A 48 10.05 11.38 4.70
N SER A 49 10.39 11.72 3.45
CA SER A 49 10.93 10.75 2.49
C SER A 49 12.32 10.23 2.86
N GLU A 50 13.13 11.03 3.56
CA GLU A 50 14.53 10.71 3.86
C GLU A 50 14.69 9.95 5.19
N LEU A 51 13.78 10.16 6.14
CA LEU A 51 13.86 9.61 7.50
C LEU A 51 12.91 8.43 7.75
N MET A 52 12.12 8.04 6.75
CA MET A 52 11.22 6.89 6.86
C MET A 52 11.84 5.57 6.42
N CYS A 53 11.44 4.52 7.11
CA CYS A 53 11.69 3.16 6.67
C CYS A 53 10.69 2.77 5.57
N PRO A 54 11.16 2.32 4.40
CA PRO A 54 10.27 1.91 3.30
C PRO A 54 9.52 0.58 3.57
N ILE A 55 9.82 -0.12 4.68
CA ILE A 55 9.15 -1.39 5.05
C ILE A 55 7.97 -1.13 5.98
N CYS A 56 8.20 -0.44 7.12
CA CYS A 56 7.15 -0.15 8.09
C CYS A 56 6.44 1.20 7.85
N LEU A 57 6.94 2.03 6.93
CA LEU A 57 6.41 3.36 6.62
C LEU A 57 6.36 4.30 7.83
N ASP A 58 7.21 4.03 8.81
CA ASP A 58 7.41 4.85 10.00
C ASP A 58 8.87 5.35 10.02
N MET A 59 9.16 6.35 10.84
CA MET A 59 10.49 6.89 11.03
C MET A 59 11.49 5.79 11.43
N LEU A 60 12.71 5.85 10.91
CA LEU A 60 13.72 4.83 11.14
C LEU A 60 14.04 4.65 12.64
N LYS A 61 14.10 3.39 13.11
CA LYS A 61 14.51 3.00 14.47
C LYS A 61 15.68 2.02 14.35
N ASN A 62 16.78 2.26 15.08
CA ASN A 62 17.99 1.46 15.03
C ASN A 62 18.44 1.21 13.57
N THR A 63 18.84 2.28 12.90
CA THR A 63 19.01 2.28 11.45
C THR A 63 20.07 1.29 11.00
N MET A 64 19.69 0.43 10.05
CA MET A 64 20.57 -0.49 9.34
C MET A 64 20.68 -0.07 7.88
N THR A 65 21.91 0.06 7.41
CA THR A 65 22.23 0.53 6.05
C THR A 65 22.85 -0.61 5.24
N THR A 66 22.35 -0.79 4.01
CA THR A 66 22.93 -1.76 3.05
C THR A 66 24.25 -1.25 2.48
N LYS A 67 25.29 -2.10 2.39
CA LYS A 67 26.61 -1.70 1.86
C LYS A 67 26.60 -1.35 0.37
N GLU A 68 25.87 -2.11 -0.45
CA GLU A 68 25.92 -2.01 -1.92
C GLU A 68 25.04 -0.91 -2.53
N CYS A 69 24.09 -0.38 -1.76
CA CYS A 69 23.13 0.61 -2.26
C CYS A 69 22.74 1.69 -1.26
N LEU A 70 23.29 1.67 -0.04
CA LEU A 70 23.09 2.69 0.99
C LEU A 70 21.61 2.99 1.33
N HIS A 71 20.70 2.07 1.04
CA HIS A 71 19.33 2.13 1.53
C HIS A 71 19.28 1.84 3.03
N ARG A 72 18.40 2.57 3.72
CA ARG A 72 18.24 2.58 5.18
C ARG A 72 16.91 1.93 5.58
N PHE A 73 16.96 1.12 6.63
CA PHE A 73 15.81 0.41 7.17
C PHE A 73 15.90 0.31 8.69
N CYS A 74 14.79 0.07 9.38
CA CYS A 74 14.85 -0.32 10.79
C CYS A 74 15.51 -1.69 10.93
N ALA A 75 16.25 -1.92 12.01
CA ALA A 75 16.91 -3.20 12.27
C ALA A 75 15.95 -4.39 12.19
N ASP A 76 14.82 -4.30 12.90
CA ASP A 76 13.83 -5.39 12.94
C ASP A 76 13.18 -5.62 11.59
N CYS A 77 12.90 -4.54 10.85
CA CYS A 77 12.28 -4.62 9.53
C CYS A 77 13.17 -5.35 8.53
N ILE A 78 14.44 -4.96 8.41
CA ILE A 78 15.33 -5.58 7.42
C ILE A 78 15.75 -7.00 7.82
N ILE A 79 15.91 -7.27 9.13
CA ILE A 79 16.20 -8.62 9.62
C ILE A 79 15.01 -9.55 9.34
N THR A 80 13.78 -9.07 9.59
CA THR A 80 12.56 -9.83 9.30
C THR A 80 12.42 -10.08 7.80
N ALA A 81 12.63 -9.07 6.95
CA ALA A 81 12.58 -9.22 5.50
C ALA A 81 13.59 -10.26 4.99
N LEU A 82 14.83 -10.26 5.49
CA LEU A 82 15.83 -11.26 5.13
C LEU A 82 15.47 -12.66 5.64
N ARG A 83 14.74 -12.78 6.76
CA ARG A 83 14.27 -14.05 7.30
C ARG A 83 13.16 -14.67 6.46
N SER A 84 12.35 -13.85 5.78
CA SER A 84 11.29 -14.30 4.86
C SER A 84 11.79 -15.02 3.61
N GLY A 85 13.11 -15.14 3.41
CA GLY A 85 13.70 -15.92 2.32
C GLY A 85 14.18 -15.09 1.13
N ASN A 86 13.68 -13.87 0.97
CA ASN A 86 14.08 -12.97 -0.11
C ASN A 86 15.39 -12.26 0.23
N LYS A 87 16.48 -12.68 -0.42
CA LYS A 87 17.85 -12.19 -0.21
C LYS A 87 18.17 -10.99 -1.10
N GLU A 88 17.29 -9.99 -1.08
CA GLU A 88 17.37 -8.78 -1.89
C GLU A 88 17.01 -7.53 -1.08
N CYS A 89 17.50 -6.38 -1.52
CA CYS A 89 17.17 -5.08 -0.94
C CYS A 89 15.70 -4.73 -1.23
N PRO A 90 14.86 -4.42 -0.22
CA PRO A 90 13.45 -4.09 -0.43
C PRO A 90 13.21 -2.88 -1.34
N THR A 91 14.17 -1.95 -1.44
CA THR A 91 14.03 -0.73 -2.25
C THR A 91 14.48 -0.92 -3.69
N CYS A 92 15.67 -1.49 -3.92
CA CYS A 92 16.28 -1.56 -5.26
C CYS A 92 16.54 -2.98 -5.78
N ARG A 93 16.14 -4.01 -5.02
CA ARG A 93 16.30 -5.43 -5.37
C ARG A 93 17.73 -5.90 -5.65
N LYS A 94 18.75 -5.10 -5.27
CA LYS A 94 20.15 -5.59 -5.27
C LYS A 94 20.30 -6.75 -4.27
N LYS A 95 21.15 -7.72 -4.62
CA LYS A 95 21.38 -8.92 -3.81
C LYS A 95 21.93 -8.58 -2.41
N LEU A 96 21.29 -9.13 -1.37
CA LEU A 96 21.72 -9.05 0.03
C LEU A 96 21.88 -10.46 0.58
N VAL A 97 23.13 -10.91 0.73
CA VAL A 97 23.43 -12.31 1.11
C VAL A 97 22.94 -12.63 2.53
N SER A 98 23.21 -11.74 3.50
CA SER A 98 22.81 -11.93 4.90
C SER A 98 22.91 -10.61 5.69
N LYS A 99 22.69 -10.67 7.01
CA LYS A 99 22.91 -9.54 7.93
C LYS A 99 24.34 -8.94 7.82
N ARG A 100 25.34 -9.70 7.37
CA ARG A 100 26.72 -9.21 7.13
C ARG A 100 26.81 -8.17 6.02
N SER A 101 25.85 -8.15 5.09
CA SER A 101 25.73 -7.15 4.02
C SER A 101 25.17 -5.80 4.52
N LEU A 102 24.79 -5.73 5.81
CA LEU A 102 24.27 -4.55 6.46
C LEU A 102 25.27 -4.00 7.48
N ARG A 103 25.12 -2.72 7.83
CA ARG A 103 25.84 -2.05 8.93
C ARG A 103 24.87 -1.21 9.75
N PRO A 104 25.00 -1.18 11.08
CA PRO A 104 24.29 -0.19 11.89
C PRO A 104 24.83 1.21 11.57
N ASP A 105 23.95 2.21 11.58
CA ASP A 105 24.28 3.62 11.30
C ASP A 105 23.87 4.50 12.49
N PRO A 106 24.67 4.51 13.59
CA PRO A 106 24.34 5.26 14.79
C PRO A 106 24.42 6.78 14.57
N ASN A 107 25.18 7.24 13.58
CA ASN A 107 25.26 8.65 13.22
C ASN A 107 23.92 9.15 12.67
N PHE A 108 23.25 8.31 11.85
CA PHE A 108 21.93 8.63 11.32
C PHE A 108 20.86 8.60 12.41
N ASP A 109 20.92 7.65 13.34
CA ASP A 109 20.03 7.61 14.50
C ASP A 109 20.20 8.85 15.41
N ALA A 110 21.44 9.29 15.62
CA ALA A 110 21.74 10.51 16.37
C ALA A 110 21.21 11.77 15.65
N LEU A 111 21.30 11.82 14.32
CA LEU A 111 20.72 12.90 13.52
C LEU A 111 19.19 12.93 13.67
N ILE A 112 18.52 11.78 13.55
CA ILE A 112 17.07 11.67 13.77
C ILE A 112 16.70 12.17 15.16
N SER A 113 17.44 11.77 16.19
CA SER A 113 17.18 12.16 17.59
C SER A 113 17.35 13.67 17.82
N LYS A 114 18.28 14.32 17.10
CA LYS A 114 18.47 15.78 17.17
C LYS A 114 17.34 16.55 16.47
N ILE A 115 16.82 16.02 15.37
CA ILE A 115 15.72 16.65 14.61
C ILE A 115 14.38 16.40 15.32
N TYR A 116 14.19 15.22 15.91
CA TYR A 116 12.98 14.79 16.60
C TYR A 116 13.29 14.29 18.03
N PRO A 117 13.56 15.20 18.98
CA PRO A 117 13.97 14.85 20.34
C PRO A 117 12.89 14.15 21.18
N SER A 118 11.60 14.32 20.86
CA SER A 118 10.47 13.77 21.63
C SER A 118 9.61 12.80 20.80
N ARG A 119 10.26 11.85 20.12
CA ARG A 119 9.56 10.82 19.32
C ARG A 119 8.58 9.99 20.15
N ASP A 120 9.02 9.47 21.29
CA ASP A 120 8.21 8.56 22.12
C ASP A 120 6.95 9.26 22.65
N GLU A 121 7.04 10.56 22.95
CA GLU A 121 5.89 11.36 23.37
C GLU A 121 4.87 11.54 22.23
N TYR A 122 5.36 11.76 21.01
CA TYR A 122 4.52 11.88 19.82
C TYR A 122 3.83 10.56 19.48
N GLU A 123 4.57 9.45 19.48
CA GLU A 123 4.04 8.10 19.23
C GLU A 123 3.01 7.71 20.31
N ALA A 124 3.31 7.93 21.59
CA ALA A 124 2.38 7.70 22.69
C ALA A 124 1.14 8.61 22.62
N HIS A 125 1.27 9.84 22.11
CA HIS A 125 0.11 10.70 21.87
C HIS A 125 -0.76 10.18 20.73
N GLN A 126 -0.17 9.80 19.59
CA GLN A 126 -0.89 9.21 18.47
C GLN A 126 -1.61 7.93 18.86
N GLU A 127 -0.94 7.03 19.59
CA GLU A 127 -1.52 5.78 20.07
C GLU A 127 -2.71 6.04 21.00
N ARG A 128 -2.59 7.01 21.93
CA ARG A 128 -3.72 7.42 22.80
C ARG A 128 -4.91 7.95 22.02
N VAL A 129 -4.67 8.75 20.97
CA VAL A 129 -5.74 9.28 20.11
C VAL A 129 -6.37 8.18 19.28
N LEU A 130 -5.58 7.31 18.65
CA LEU A 130 -6.06 6.17 17.86
C LEU A 130 -6.85 5.19 18.73
N ALA A 131 -6.38 4.88 19.94
CA ALA A 131 -7.10 4.05 20.90
C ALA A 131 -8.45 4.67 21.28
N ARG A 132 -8.50 6.00 21.49
CA ARG A 132 -9.76 6.72 21.76
C ARG A 132 -10.72 6.62 20.57
N ILE A 133 -10.24 6.81 19.34
CA ILE A 133 -11.07 6.71 18.13
C ILE A 133 -11.57 5.27 17.92
N SER A 134 -10.70 4.27 18.06
CA SER A 134 -11.07 2.86 17.95
C SER A 134 -12.13 2.46 18.99
N LYS A 135 -12.01 2.97 20.22
CA LYS A 135 -12.98 2.72 21.29
C LYS A 135 -14.34 3.38 21.03
N HIS A 136 -14.37 4.56 20.42
CA HIS A 136 -15.60 5.28 20.10
C HIS A 136 -16.22 4.90 18.75
N ASN A 137 -15.47 4.23 17.88
CA ASN A 137 -16.04 3.66 16.67
C ASN A 137 -16.95 2.48 17.05
N ASN A 138 -18.12 2.38 16.41
CA ASN A 138 -19.15 1.38 16.69
C ASN A 138 -18.76 -0.03 16.20
N GLN A 139 -17.54 -0.47 16.55
CA GLN A 139 -16.95 -1.72 16.12
C GLN A 139 -17.75 -2.90 16.66
N GLN A 140 -18.36 -2.76 17.83
CA GLN A 140 -19.21 -3.79 18.44
C GLN A 140 -20.54 -3.98 17.71
N ALA A 141 -21.26 -2.91 17.31
CA ALA A 141 -22.49 -3.11 16.54
C ALA A 141 -22.19 -3.58 15.11
N LEU A 142 -21.08 -3.14 14.51
CA LEU A 142 -20.65 -3.64 13.21
C LEU A 142 -20.31 -5.13 13.27
N SER A 143 -19.53 -5.57 14.28
CA SER A 143 -19.20 -6.99 14.44
C SER A 143 -20.45 -7.85 14.67
N HIS A 144 -21.38 -7.38 15.49
CA HIS A 144 -22.66 -8.07 15.74
C HIS A 144 -23.50 -8.18 14.45
N SER A 145 -23.61 -7.09 13.67
CA SER A 145 -24.35 -7.12 12.40
C SER A 145 -23.72 -8.06 11.37
N ILE A 146 -22.40 -8.17 11.33
CA ILE A 146 -21.69 -9.08 10.41
C ILE A 146 -21.91 -10.54 10.84
N GLU A 147 -21.82 -10.83 12.14
CA GLU A 147 -22.03 -12.18 12.66
C GLU A 147 -23.46 -12.68 12.40
N GLU A 148 -24.46 -11.84 12.67
CA GLU A 148 -25.85 -12.18 12.39
C GLU A 148 -26.10 -12.35 10.89
N GLY A 149 -25.48 -11.51 10.04
CA GLY A 149 -25.51 -11.68 8.59
C GLY A 149 -24.94 -13.03 8.12
N LEU A 150 -23.82 -13.48 8.71
CA LEU A 150 -23.21 -14.77 8.40
C LEU A 150 -24.08 -15.95 8.85
N LYS A 151 -24.71 -15.87 10.04
CA LYS A 151 -25.66 -16.88 10.52
C LYS A 151 -26.87 -17.00 9.58
N ILE A 152 -27.42 -15.87 9.15
CA ILE A 152 -28.54 -15.80 8.23
C ILE A 152 -28.18 -16.43 6.87
N GLN A 153 -26.98 -16.16 6.37
CA GLN A 153 -26.50 -16.78 5.12
C GLN A 153 -26.28 -18.29 5.28
N ALA A 154 -25.77 -18.76 6.42
CA ALA A 154 -25.56 -20.17 6.69
C ALA A 154 -26.89 -20.95 6.80
N MET A 155 -27.88 -20.42 7.52
CA MET A 155 -29.20 -21.06 7.63
C MET A 155 -29.93 -21.12 6.27
N ASN A 156 -29.81 -20.08 5.45
CA ASN A 156 -30.40 -20.06 4.10
C ASN A 156 -29.74 -21.09 3.17
N ARG A 157 -28.43 -21.35 3.29
CA ARG A 157 -27.74 -22.43 2.54
C ARG A 157 -28.26 -23.81 2.91
N LEU A 158 -28.50 -24.06 4.20
CA LEU A 158 -29.04 -25.34 4.69
C LEU A 158 -30.50 -25.57 4.24
N GLN A 159 -31.33 -24.52 4.23
CA GLN A 159 -32.70 -24.61 3.74
C GLN A 159 -32.76 -24.85 2.22
N ARG A 160 -31.84 -24.25 1.44
CA ARG A 160 -31.74 -24.50 -0.01
C ARG A 160 -31.33 -25.94 -0.35
N GLY A 161 -30.49 -26.56 0.49
CA GLY A 161 -30.12 -27.97 0.37
C GLY A 161 -31.29 -28.94 0.66
N LYS A 162 -32.19 -28.59 1.57
CA LYS A 162 -33.39 -29.40 1.87
C LYS A 162 -34.47 -29.33 0.78
N LYS A 163 -34.59 -28.20 0.08
CA LYS A 163 -35.54 -28.08 -1.05
C LYS A 163 -35.17 -28.98 -2.24
N HIS A 164 -33.87 -29.28 -2.41
CA HIS A 164 -33.40 -30.12 -3.51
C HIS A 164 -33.57 -31.63 -3.27
N GLN A 165 -33.92 -32.08 -2.06
CA GLN A 165 -34.26 -33.49 -1.79
C GLN A 165 -35.77 -33.80 -1.92
N ILE A 166 -36.63 -32.78 -2.08
CA ILE A 166 -38.08 -32.96 -2.20
C ILE A 166 -38.52 -33.02 -3.69
N GLU A 167 -37.69 -32.56 -4.63
CA GLU A 167 -37.97 -32.57 -6.08
C GLU A 167 -37.50 -33.85 -6.82
N ASN A 168 -37.38 -34.99 -6.15
CA ASN A 168 -37.18 -36.30 -6.80
C ASN A 168 -38.35 -37.25 -6.53
N GLY A 169 -39.57 -36.73 -6.56
CA GLY A 169 -40.78 -37.52 -6.51
C GLY A 169 -41.94 -36.80 -7.19
N SER A 170 -42.45 -37.41 -8.26
CA SER A 170 -43.66 -37.07 -9.04
C SER A 170 -43.62 -35.78 -9.86
N GLY A 171 -43.66 -35.96 -11.18
CA GLY A 171 -44.00 -34.91 -12.14
C GLY A 171 -45.51 -34.65 -12.19
N ALA A 172 -45.87 -33.43 -12.53
CA ALA A 172 -47.08 -33.06 -13.25
C ALA A 172 -46.89 -31.62 -13.77
N GLU A 173 -47.17 -31.43 -15.05
CA GLU A 173 -47.25 -30.13 -15.72
C GLU A 173 -48.53 -29.40 -15.28
N ASP A 174 -48.47 -28.11 -14.96
CA ASP A 174 -49.51 -27.14 -15.34
C ASP A 174 -49.00 -25.69 -15.25
N ASN A 175 -49.62 -24.85 -16.07
CA ASN A 175 -49.32 -23.48 -16.44
C ASN A 175 -49.67 -22.42 -15.38
N GLY A 176 -48.96 -21.29 -15.48
CA GLY A 176 -49.50 -19.94 -15.26
C GLY A 176 -49.77 -19.50 -13.81
N ASP A 177 -49.08 -18.47 -13.33
CA ASP A 177 -49.59 -17.09 -13.35
C ASP A 177 -48.59 -16.14 -12.68
N SER A 178 -48.57 -14.93 -13.19
CA SER A 178 -47.78 -13.80 -12.72
C SER A 178 -48.35 -13.31 -11.40
N SER A 179 -47.54 -13.23 -10.33
CA SER A 179 -47.89 -12.39 -9.18
C SER A 179 -46.75 -11.46 -8.79
N HIS A 180 -47.01 -10.21 -9.14
CA HIS A 180 -46.32 -8.99 -8.80
C HIS A 180 -46.11 -8.86 -7.28
N CYS A 181 -44.95 -8.37 -6.85
CA CYS A 181 -44.81 -7.75 -5.53
C CYS A 181 -44.27 -6.33 -5.68
N SER A 182 -45.20 -5.36 -5.67
CA SER A 182 -44.87 -3.95 -5.51
C SER A 182 -45.31 -3.47 -4.13
N ASN A 183 -44.29 -3.02 -3.39
CA ASN A 183 -44.25 -1.88 -2.46
C ASN A 183 -44.91 -1.99 -1.07
N ALA A 184 -44.02 -1.93 -0.06
CA ALA A 184 -44.07 -0.92 1.02
C ALA A 184 -42.66 -0.81 1.65
N SER A 185 -41.84 0.11 1.15
CA SER A 185 -41.39 1.31 1.88
C SER A 185 -40.75 1.07 3.25
N VAL A 186 -39.42 0.91 3.28
CA VAL A 186 -38.62 1.33 4.44
C VAL A 186 -37.46 2.19 3.93
N SER A 187 -37.43 3.40 4.49
CA SER A 187 -36.61 4.55 4.13
C SER A 187 -35.11 4.24 4.07
N CYS A 188 -34.52 4.38 2.89
CA CYS A 188 -33.07 4.51 2.74
C CYS A 188 -32.67 5.90 3.26
N LYS A 189 -32.27 5.98 4.53
CA LYS A 189 -31.62 7.19 5.05
C LYS A 189 -30.27 7.34 4.35
N LYS A 190 -30.20 8.31 3.44
CA LYS A 190 -28.94 8.89 2.96
C LYS A 190 -28.10 9.29 4.17
N LEU A 191 -27.00 8.58 4.40
CA LEU A 191 -25.86 9.14 5.11
C LEU A 191 -24.96 9.77 4.07
N SER A 192 -25.15 11.07 3.87
CA SER A 192 -24.18 11.93 3.22
C SER A 192 -22.98 12.09 4.15
N PHE A 193 -21.80 11.69 3.70
CA PHE A 193 -20.55 12.17 4.28
C PHE A 193 -19.80 12.88 3.17
N ASP A 194 -19.85 14.22 3.20
CA ASP A 194 -19.06 15.07 2.32
C ASP A 194 -17.64 15.15 2.89
N PHE A 195 -16.67 14.53 2.21
CA PHE A 195 -15.35 15.11 2.04
C PHE A 195 -14.60 14.46 0.87
N LEU A 196 -14.31 15.27 -0.15
CA LEU A 196 -13.45 15.02 -1.32
C LEU A 196 -13.95 14.04 -2.43
N GLY A 197 -15.15 14.28 -2.94
CA GLY A 197 -15.37 14.40 -4.40
C GLY A 197 -15.12 13.20 -5.34
N ILE A 198 -15.11 11.94 -4.87
CA ILE A 198 -15.08 10.76 -5.75
C ILE A 198 -16.19 9.78 -5.37
N ARG A 199 -17.11 9.54 -6.31
CA ARG A 199 -18.22 8.60 -6.17
C ARG A 199 -17.81 7.24 -6.76
N LEU A 200 -17.34 6.30 -5.95
CA LEU A 200 -17.20 4.90 -6.39
C LEU A 200 -18.52 4.16 -6.15
N SER A 201 -19.18 3.78 -7.24
CA SER A 201 -20.26 2.81 -7.25
C SER A 201 -19.66 1.44 -7.56
N SER A 202 -19.60 0.54 -6.57
CA SER A 202 -19.37 -0.87 -6.85
C SER A 202 -20.72 -1.50 -7.21
N CYS A 203 -20.94 -1.73 -8.51
CA CYS A 203 -22.01 -2.61 -8.95
C CYS A 203 -21.46 -4.04 -9.01
N CYS A 204 -21.92 -4.88 -8.10
CA CYS A 204 -21.74 -6.32 -8.20
C CYS A 204 -22.92 -6.87 -9.03
N CYS A 205 -22.75 -6.98 -10.34
CA CYS A 205 -23.70 -7.72 -11.19
C CYS A 205 -23.27 -9.18 -11.21
N LEU A 206 -24.12 -10.04 -10.66
CA LEU A 206 -23.99 -11.49 -10.69
C LEU A 206 -24.84 -12.00 -11.87
N GLU A 207 -24.24 -12.12 -13.04
CA GLU A 207 -24.79 -12.90 -14.16
C GLU A 207 -23.65 -13.68 -14.82
N GLU A 208 -23.98 -14.79 -15.45
CA GLU A 208 -23.19 -16.01 -15.51
C GLU A 208 -21.80 -15.94 -16.20
N LYS A 209 -20.83 -16.62 -15.57
CA LYS A 209 -19.63 -17.24 -16.15
C LYS A 209 -18.79 -16.39 -17.13
N LYS A 210 -17.95 -15.49 -16.59
CA LYS A 210 -16.51 -15.27 -16.91
C LYS A 210 -16.02 -13.99 -16.21
N MET A 211 -14.94 -14.09 -15.44
CA MET A 211 -14.35 -12.96 -14.72
C MET A 211 -13.45 -12.14 -15.66
N TYR A 212 -13.92 -10.98 -16.12
CA TYR A 212 -13.06 -10.00 -16.80
C TYR A 212 -12.95 -8.74 -15.94
N THR A 213 -11.74 -8.37 -15.54
CA THR A 213 -11.46 -7.08 -14.90
C THR A 213 -11.21 -6.04 -15.99
N ALA A 214 -12.18 -5.17 -16.26
CA ALA A 214 -11.96 -4.00 -17.12
C ALA A 214 -11.46 -2.82 -16.26
N PHE A 215 -10.25 -2.32 -16.56
CA PHE A 215 -9.76 -1.06 -16.01
C PHE A 215 -10.24 0.10 -16.88
N PHE A 216 -11.10 0.96 -16.33
CA PHE A 216 -11.42 2.25 -16.94
C PHE A 216 -10.43 3.31 -16.45
N VAL A 217 -9.55 3.79 -17.35
CA VAL A 217 -8.74 4.99 -17.07
C VAL A 217 -9.48 6.20 -17.63
N TRP A 218 -10.10 6.99 -16.75
CA TRP A 218 -10.70 8.26 -17.14
C TRP A 218 -9.62 9.35 -17.13
N LYS A 219 -9.08 9.67 -18.30
CA LYS A 219 -8.21 10.85 -18.46
C LYS A 219 -9.10 12.05 -18.80
N ILE A 220 -9.25 12.97 -17.84
CA ILE A 220 -9.89 14.25 -18.06
C ILE A 220 -8.98 15.08 -18.98
N ASN A 221 -9.34 15.21 -20.25
CA ASN A 221 -9.09 16.44 -20.99
C ASN A 221 -10.01 16.59 -22.21
N LYS A 222 -10.35 17.85 -22.47
CA LYS A 222 -11.33 18.34 -23.45
C LYS A 222 -11.02 17.86 -24.88
N LYS A 223 -12.08 17.37 -25.54
CA LYS A 223 -12.32 17.18 -26.99
C LYS A 223 -12.04 15.77 -27.57
N CYS A 224 -13.11 15.21 -28.15
CA CYS A 224 -13.24 14.00 -28.99
C CYS A 224 -12.95 12.63 -28.35
N MET A 225 -14.01 11.85 -28.07
CA MET A 225 -13.92 10.39 -27.90
C MET A 225 -14.28 9.70 -29.22
N GLN A 226 -13.29 9.12 -29.89
CA GLN A 226 -13.47 7.90 -30.68
C GLN A 226 -13.28 6.71 -29.74
N MET A 227 -14.23 5.77 -29.74
CA MET A 227 -14.07 4.48 -29.08
C MET A 227 -13.10 3.62 -29.89
N LEU A 228 -11.96 3.26 -29.30
CA LEU A 228 -11.12 2.16 -29.79
C LEU A 228 -11.29 0.99 -28.82
N VAL A 229 -12.01 -0.04 -29.28
CA VAL A 229 -12.09 -1.33 -28.59
C VAL A 229 -10.92 -2.17 -29.11
N THR A 230 -9.90 -2.39 -28.30
CA THR A 230 -8.88 -3.40 -28.60
C THR A 230 -9.26 -4.68 -27.88
N LEU A 231 -9.81 -5.64 -28.63
CA LEU A 231 -9.93 -7.03 -28.16
C LEU A 231 -8.53 -7.66 -28.17
N CYS A 232 -8.06 -8.08 -27.00
CA CYS A 232 -6.96 -9.03 -26.91
C CYS A 232 -7.59 -10.38 -26.51
N VAL A 233 -7.54 -11.34 -27.43
CA VAL A 233 -7.97 -12.72 -27.20
C VAL A 233 -6.80 -13.46 -26.56
N ILE A 234 -7.03 -14.02 -25.37
CA ILE A 234 -6.34 -15.20 -24.86
C ILE A 234 -7.42 -16.18 -24.41
#